data_AF-A0A8T8CWJ1-F1
#
_entry.id   AF-A0A8T8CWJ1-F1
#
_cell.length_a   1.000
_cell.length_b   1.000
_cell.length_c   1.000
_cell.angle_alpha   90.00
_cell.angle_beta   90.00
_cell.angle_gamma   90.00
#
_symmetry.space_group_name_H-M   'P 1'
#
loop_
_entity.id
_entity.type
_entity.pdbx_description
1 polymer ?
#
loop_
_entity_poly.entity_id
_entity_poly.type
_entity_poly.pdbx_seq_one_letter_code
_entity_poly.pdbx_strand_id
1 'polypeptide(L)'
;MAIVTLAEQKAHLGVTLDSDDDLISAQIDAAQAHIEQLLGFVIAEEFASPLVVPADLIGAVMTLAAHLFENREATVVGISAMELPLGVWDVVRERRNYSF
;
A
#
# COMPACT_ATOMS: atom_id res chain seq x y z
N MET A 1 -7.98 10.71 -2.93
CA MET A 1 -8.15 10.39 -1.49
C MET A 1 -7.72 8.95 -1.33
N ALA A 2 -6.87 8.66 -0.34
CA ALA A 2 -6.44 7.30 -0.09
C ALA A 2 -7.61 6.40 0.31
N ILE A 3 -7.57 5.13 -0.10
CA ILE A 3 -8.57 4.10 0.26
C ILE A 3 -8.36 3.55 1.68
N VAL A 4 -7.20 3.86 2.28
CA VAL A 4 -6.82 3.51 3.66
C VAL A 4 -6.75 4.80 4.47
N THR A 5 -7.35 4.80 5.66
CA THR A 5 -7.26 5.92 6.60
C THR A 5 -6.00 5.82 7.46
N LEU A 6 -5.54 6.96 7.99
CA LEU A 6 -4.43 7.00 8.93
C LEU A 6 -4.67 6.11 10.16
N ALA A 7 -5.89 6.07 10.68
CA ALA A 7 -6.24 5.26 11.85
C ALA A 7 -6.10 3.75 11.56
N GLU A 8 -6.53 3.29 10.38
CA GLU A 8 -6.38 1.89 9.96
C GLU A 8 -4.90 1.53 9.80
N GLN A 9 -4.11 2.42 9.19
CA GLN A 9 -2.68 2.18 9.01
C GLN A 9 -1.91 2.16 10.34
N LYS A 10 -2.23 3.08 11.27
CA LYS A 10 -1.64 3.07 12.62
C LYS A 10 -1.97 1.79 13.38
N ALA A 11 -3.21 1.33 13.28
CA ALA A 11 -3.62 0.06 13.89
C ALA A 11 -2.84 -1.13 13.30
N HIS A 12 -2.54 -1.13 12.01
CA HIS A 12 -1.74 -2.15 11.35
C HIS A 12 -0.25 -2.13 11.74
N LEU A 13 0.32 -0.93 11.89
CA LEU A 13 1.70 -0.73 12.34
C LEU A 13 1.89 -0.93 13.85
N GLY A 14 0.81 -0.96 14.63
CA GLY A 14 0.90 -0.94 16.09
C GLY A 14 1.39 0.41 16.66
N VAL A 15 1.25 1.50 15.90
CA VAL A 15 1.68 2.85 16.30
C VAL A 15 0.55 3.53 17.08
N THR A 16 0.85 3.97 18.31
CA THR A 16 -0.14 4.59 19.22
C THR A 16 0.10 6.09 19.44
N LEU A 17 1.25 6.61 19.03
CA LEU A 17 1.61 8.02 19.13
C LEU A 17 1.29 8.75 17.83
N ASP A 18 1.21 10.07 17.90
CA ASP A 18 0.86 10.93 16.76
C ASP A 18 2.07 11.60 16.11
N SER A 19 3.29 11.33 16.61
CA SER A 19 4.54 11.93 16.14
C SER A 19 4.84 11.66 14.66
N ASP A 20 4.33 10.55 14.13
CA ASP A 20 4.60 10.08 12.79
C ASP A 20 3.37 10.17 11.87
N ASP A 21 2.30 10.85 12.28
CA ASP A 21 1.03 10.89 11.53
C ASP A 21 1.18 11.43 10.10
N ASP A 22 1.94 12.52 9.94
CA ASP A 22 2.22 13.11 8.64
C ASP A 22 3.05 12.16 7.76
N LEU A 23 4.03 11.48 8.36
CA LEU A 23 4.89 10.52 7.65
C LEU A 23 4.09 9.31 7.21
N ILE A 24 3.28 8.72 8.11
CA ILE A 24 2.43 7.56 7.79
C ILE A 24 1.42 7.92 6.70
N SER A 25 0.81 9.10 6.78
CA SER A 25 -0.12 9.59 5.74
C SER A 25 0.56 9.69 4.38
N ALA A 26 1.78 10.24 4.33
CA ALA A 26 2.54 10.31 3.09
C ALA A 26 2.91 8.93 2.52
N GLN A 27 3.19 7.93 3.37
CA GLN A 27 3.47 6.56 2.91
C GLN A 27 2.23 5.85 2.38
N ILE A 28 1.05 6.12 2.94
CA ILE A 28 -0.22 5.60 2.41
C ILE A 28 -0.44 6.14 0.99
N ASP A 29 -0.29 7.45 0.79
CA ASP A 29 -0.45 8.08 -0.52
C ASP A 29 0.56 7.54 -1.54
N ALA A 30 1.84 7.40 -1.14
CA ALA A 30 2.89 6.85 -1.99
C ALA A 30 2.61 5.38 -2.38
N ALA A 31 2.19 4.56 -1.43
CA ALA A 31 1.86 3.15 -1.66
C ALA A 31 0.67 2.99 -2.61
N GLN A 32 -0.41 3.76 -2.40
CA GLN A 32 -1.56 3.72 -3.29
C GLN A 32 -1.20 4.16 -4.70
N ALA A 33 -0.49 5.28 -4.86
CA ALA A 33 -0.07 5.77 -6.17
C ALA A 33 0.79 4.74 -6.92
N HIS A 34 1.69 4.05 -6.21
CA HIS A 34 2.49 2.99 -6.80
C HIS A 34 1.64 1.81 -7.28
N ILE A 35 0.69 1.35 -6.46
CA ILE A 35 -0.21 0.25 -6.81
C ILE A 35 -1.12 0.63 -7.99
N GLU A 36 -1.68 1.84 -8.02
CA GLU A 36 -2.51 2.33 -9.13
C GLU A 36 -1.75 2.35 -10.47
N GLN A 37 -0.46 2.72 -10.46
CA GLN A 37 0.40 2.64 -11.64
C GLN A 37 0.57 1.20 -12.13
N LEU A 38 0.72 0.24 -11.22
CA LEU A 38 0.86 -1.18 -11.58
C LEU A 38 -0.46 -1.79 -12.07
N LEU A 39 -1.59 -1.34 -11.52
CA LEU A 39 -2.93 -1.79 -11.89
C LEU A 39 -3.40 -1.21 -13.22
N GLY A 40 -2.97 0.01 -13.56
CA GLY A 40 -3.41 0.72 -14.76
C GLY A 40 -4.77 1.40 -14.62
N PHE A 41 -5.23 1.66 -13.38
CA PHE A 41 -6.45 2.41 -13.08
C PHE A 41 -6.36 3.08 -11.70
N VAL A 42 -7.20 4.09 -11.49
CA VAL A 42 -7.38 4.75 -10.19
C VAL A 42 -8.38 3.96 -9.35
N ILE A 43 -7.99 3.48 -8.18
CA ILE A 43 -8.80 2.53 -7.39
C ILE A 43 -10.13 3.16 -6.98
N ALA A 44 -10.11 4.44 -6.58
CA ALA A 44 -11.31 5.16 -6.15
C ALA A 44 -12.32 5.39 -7.28
N GLU A 45 -11.86 5.41 -8.53
CA GLU A 45 -12.73 5.54 -9.71
C GLU A 45 -13.30 4.18 -10.12
N GLU A 46 -12.46 3.14 -10.17
CA GLU A 46 -12.85 1.78 -10.56
C GLU A 46 -13.87 1.18 -9.60
N PHE A 47 -13.73 1.43 -8.29
CA PHE A 47 -14.62 0.92 -7.24
C PHE A 47 -15.53 2.00 -6.65
N ALA A 48 -15.96 2.97 -7.47
CA ALA A 48 -16.95 3.95 -7.06
C ALA A 48 -18.31 3.29 -6.74
N SER A 49 -19.11 3.94 -5.87
CA SER A 49 -20.43 3.45 -5.45
C SER A 49 -21.31 3.04 -6.65
N PRO A 50 -21.97 1.87 -6.62
CA PRO A 50 -22.20 0.99 -5.47
C PRO A 50 -21.11 -0.08 -5.24
N LEU A 51 -20.02 -0.03 -5.98
CA LEU A 51 -18.91 -0.98 -5.81
C LEU A 51 -18.12 -0.63 -4.54
N VAL A 52 -17.41 -1.63 -4.04
CA VAL A 52 -16.60 -1.52 -2.83
C VAL A 52 -15.19 -1.96 -3.16
N VAL A 53 -14.21 -1.22 -2.67
CA VAL A 53 -12.80 -1.57 -2.80
C VAL A 53 -12.56 -2.94 -2.16
N PRO A 54 -12.01 -3.91 -2.91
CA PRO A 54 -11.70 -5.23 -2.39
C PRO A 54 -10.70 -5.21 -1.23
N ALA A 55 -10.91 -6.06 -0.23
CA ALA A 55 -10.11 -6.08 1.00
C ALA A 55 -8.63 -6.44 0.78
N ASP A 56 -8.33 -7.21 -0.27
CA ASP A 56 -6.96 -7.54 -0.67
C ASP A 56 -6.21 -6.34 -1.25
N LEU A 57 -6.90 -5.43 -1.97
CA LEU A 57 -6.32 -4.16 -2.41
C LEU A 57 -6.02 -3.23 -1.23
N ILE A 58 -6.94 -3.16 -0.26
CA ILE A 58 -6.72 -2.43 0.99
C ILE A 58 -5.48 -2.99 1.70
N GLY A 59 -5.41 -4.31 1.89
CA GLY A 59 -4.26 -4.98 2.50
C GLY A 59 -2.94 -4.75 1.75
N ALA A 60 -2.97 -4.72 0.42
CA ALA A 60 -1.79 -4.44 -0.40
C ALA A 60 -1.26 -3.01 -0.18
N VAL A 61 -2.14 -2.01 -0.15
CA VAL A 61 -1.76 -0.62 0.16
C VAL A 61 -1.18 -0.54 1.57
N MET A 62 -1.84 -1.15 2.56
CA MET A 62 -1.37 -1.12 3.96
C MET A 62 0.01 -1.75 4.13
N THR A 63 0.24 -2.89 3.46
CA THR A 63 1.51 -3.64 3.52
C THR A 63 2.65 -2.87 2.87
N LEU A 64 2.40 -2.27 1.70
CA LEU A 64 3.41 -1.46 1.02
C LEU A 64 3.71 -0.17 1.80
N ALA A 65 2.69 0.52 2.32
CA ALA A 65 2.87 1.70 3.15
C ALA A 65 3.66 1.39 4.43
N ALA A 66 3.40 0.22 5.05
CA ALA A 66 4.16 -0.23 6.21
C ALA A 66 5.63 -0.51 5.86
N HIS A 67 5.88 -1.14 4.72
CA HIS A 67 7.24 -1.38 4.24
C HIS A 67 8.01 -0.08 4.05
N LEU A 68 7.41 0.93 3.42
CA LEU A 68 8.04 2.23 3.18
C LEU A 68 8.28 3.03 4.48
N PHE A 69 7.41 2.87 5.49
CA PHE A 69 7.58 3.49 6.80
C PHE A 69 8.77 2.90 7.57
N GLU A 70 8.87 1.57 7.62
CA GLU A 70 9.90 0.84 8.35
C GLU A 70 11.26 0.86 7.64
N ASN A 71 11.28 0.80 6.31
CA ASN A 71 12.50 0.68 5.51
C ASN A 71 12.77 1.99 4.75
N ARG A 72 13.65 2.82 5.33
CA ARG A 72 13.97 4.17 4.83
C ARG A 72 15.13 4.22 3.85
N GLU A 73 15.80 3.09 3.63
CA GLU A 73 16.96 2.95 2.76
C GLU A 73 16.65 1.89 1.70
N ALA A 74 16.99 2.17 0.45
CA ALA A 74 16.81 1.21 -0.65
C ALA A 74 17.69 -0.04 -0.50
N THR A 75 18.74 0.04 0.32
CA THR A 75 19.69 -1.05 0.54
C THR A 75 20.14 -1.09 2.00
N VAL A 76 20.14 -2.28 2.58
CA VAL A 76 20.73 -2.53 3.91
C VAL A 76 22.05 -3.27 3.72
N VAL A 77 23.17 -2.69 4.17
CA VAL A 77 24.50 -3.31 4.03
C VAL A 77 24.60 -4.50 5.00
N GLY A 78 24.99 -5.68 4.48
CA GLY A 78 25.22 -6.87 5.29
C GLY A 78 24.00 -7.75 5.54
N ILE A 79 22.83 -7.38 5.01
CA ILE A 79 21.63 -8.22 5.00
C ILE A 79 21.20 -8.42 3.54
N SER A 80 21.11 -9.67 3.08
CA SER A 80 20.35 -9.95 1.85
C SER A 80 18.87 -9.75 2.20
N ALA A 81 18.27 -8.64 1.75
CA ALA A 81 16.82 -8.49 1.83
C ALA A 81 16.20 -9.61 0.99
N MET A 82 15.64 -10.63 1.64
CA MET A 82 14.78 -11.58 0.95
C MET A 82 13.42 -10.92 0.85
N GLU A 83 12.89 -10.80 -0.37
CA GLU A 83 11.50 -10.45 -0.56
C GLU A 83 10.66 -11.56 0.07
N LEU A 84 10.05 -11.26 1.21
CA LEU A 84 8.96 -12.09 1.69
C LEU A 84 7.84 -11.95 0.66
N PRO A 85 7.17 -13.04 0.26
CA PRO A 85 6.01 -12.94 -0.61
C PRO A 85 4.88 -12.25 0.19
N LEU A 86 4.89 -10.92 0.20
CA LEU A 86 3.96 -10.05 0.91
C LEU A 86 2.57 -10.04 0.26
N GLY A 87 2.34 -10.88 -0.76
CA GLY A 87 1.09 -10.97 -1.51
C GLY A 87 0.78 -9.75 -2.39
N VAL A 88 1.47 -8.62 -2.22
CA VAL A 88 1.25 -7.38 -2.98
C VAL A 88 1.35 -7.63 -4.48
N TRP A 89 2.40 -8.32 -4.94
CA TRP A 89 2.57 -8.65 -6.35
C TRP A 89 1.51 -9.62 -6.87
N ASP A 90 1.05 -10.57 -6.05
CA ASP A 90 -0.01 -11.50 -6.43
C ASP A 90 -1.34 -10.76 -6.60
N VAL A 91 -1.67 -9.84 -5.68
CA VAL A 91 -2.86 -8.97 -5.76
C VAL A 91 -2.81 -8.09 -7.00
N VAL A 92 -1.67 -7.44 -7.25
CA VAL A 92 -1.47 -6.61 -8.46
C VAL A 92 -1.63 -7.44 -9.72
N ARG A 93 -1.00 -8.62 -9.78
CA ARG A 93 -1.02 -9.48 -10.97
C ARG A 93 -2.43 -9.92 -11.36
N GLU A 94 -3.26 -10.26 -10.37
CA GLU A 94 -4.63 -10.74 -10.59
C GLU A 94 -5.58 -9.61 -11.02
N ARG A 95 -5.27 -8.37 -10.65
CA ARG A 95 -6.19 -7.23 -10.81
C ARG A 95 -5.79 -6.24 -11.90
N ARG A 96 -4.54 -6.25 -12.38
CA ARG A 96 -4.07 -5.25 -13.35
C ARG A 96 -4.83 -5.34 -14.68
N ASN A 97 -5.12 -4.20 -15.27
CA ASN A 97 -5.65 -4.12 -16.63
C ASN A 97 -4.53 -4.42 -17.63
N TYR A 98 -4.66 -5.54 -18.34
CA TYR A 98 -3.76 -5.89 -19.44
C TYR A 98 -4.28 -5.25 -20.74
N SER A 99 -3.54 -4.27 -21.28
CA SER A 99 -3.72 -3.86 -22.68
C SER A 99 -2.92 -4.82 -23.56
N PHE A 100 -3.56 -5.35 -24.60
CA PHE A 100 -2.96 -6.18 -25.64
C PHE A 100 -2.63 -5.35 -26.88
#